data_AF-A0A2J7ZFV2-F1
#
_entry.id   AF-A0A2J7ZFV2-F1
#
_cell.length_a   1.000
_cell.length_b   1.000
_cell.length_c   1.000
_cell.angle_alpha   90.00
_cell.angle_beta   90.00
_cell.angle_gamma   90.00
#
_symmetry.space_group_name_H-M   'P 1'
#
loop_
_entity.id
_entity.type
_entity.pdbx_description
1 polymer ?
#
loop_
_entity_poly.entity_id
_entity_poly.type
_entity_poly.pdbx_seq_one_letter_code
_entity_poly.pdbx_strand_id
1 'polypeptide(L)'
;SLFEKDKLLFALVLASKLQMDEHKMAADELRFMLTGGVDMGDLPLPNPAAEWISDRMWGEVCRASALAAAGTWRDLAHHLAEHTAAWKHIYDSLEPHTEHLPEPWQSRLDPFQRIIVLRTIRAPVRACCLALASSTT
;
A
#
# COMPACT_ATOMS: atom_id res chain seq x y z
N SER A 1 0.28 -13.82 28.93
CA SER A 1 0.64 -12.43 29.27
C SER A 1 -0.14 -11.51 28.35
N LEU A 2 -1.01 -10.63 28.88
CA LEU A 2 -1.77 -9.68 28.06
C LEU A 2 -0.83 -8.70 27.31
N PHE A 3 0.37 -8.46 27.87
CA PHE A 3 1.35 -7.49 27.39
C PHE A 3 2.25 -7.93 26.23
N GLU A 4 2.34 -9.23 25.90
CA GLU A 4 3.16 -9.68 24.77
C GLU A 4 2.51 -9.39 23.42
N LYS A 5 1.17 -9.51 23.35
CA LYS A 5 0.41 -9.22 22.12
C LYS A 5 0.44 -7.74 21.73
N ASP A 6 0.50 -6.86 22.73
CA ASP A 6 0.44 -5.41 22.50
C ASP A 6 1.83 -4.75 22.37
N LYS A 7 2.92 -5.51 22.57
CA LYS A 7 4.29 -4.98 22.56
C LYS A 7 4.68 -4.35 21.22
N LEU A 8 4.26 -4.98 20.11
CA LEU A 8 4.48 -4.46 18.76
C LEU A 8 3.59 -3.27 18.44
N LEU A 9 2.33 -3.28 18.89
CA LEU A 9 1.40 -2.18 18.70
C LEU A 9 1.89 -0.94 19.46
N PHE A 10 2.34 -1.11 20.70
CA PHE A 10 2.91 -0.04 21.52
C PHE A 10 4.18 0.52 20.89
N ALA A 11 5.09 -0.33 20.40
CA ALA A 11 6.30 0.10 19.69
C ALA A 11 5.97 0.88 18.41
N LEU A 12 4.98 0.44 17.62
CA LEU A 12 4.51 1.14 16.43
C LEU A 12 3.92 2.51 16.77
N VAL A 13 3.08 2.59 17.79
CA VAL A 13 2.47 3.85 18.23
C VAL A 13 3.53 4.83 18.74
N LEU A 14 4.52 4.35 19.50
CA LEU A 14 5.61 5.19 20.00
C LEU A 14 6.52 5.68 18.88
N ALA A 15 6.91 4.80 17.95
CA ALA A 15 7.71 5.15 16.78
C ALA A 15 6.97 6.14 15.87
N SER A 16 5.67 5.95 15.66
CA SER A 16 4.84 6.87 14.87
C SER A 16 4.79 8.25 15.52
N LYS A 17 4.58 8.32 16.86
CA LYS A 17 4.61 9.60 17.60
C LYS A 17 5.94 10.33 17.50
N LEU A 18 7.06 9.61 17.60
CA LEU A 18 8.39 10.20 17.45
C LEU A 18 8.61 10.79 16.05
N GLN A 19 8.21 10.05 15.01
CA GLN A 19 8.33 10.52 13.62
C GLN A 19 7.39 11.70 13.31
N MET A 20 6.23 11.77 13.96
CA MET A 20 5.32 12.92 13.87
C MET A 20 5.92 14.17 14.54
N ASP A 21 6.58 14.01 15.69
CA ASP A 21 7.27 15.10 16.42
C ASP A 21 8.46 15.65 15.63
N GLU A 22 9.14 14.79 14.86
CA GLU A 22 10.19 15.17 13.92
C GLU A 22 9.67 15.78 12.60
N HIS A 23 8.35 15.99 12.45
CA HIS A 23 7.68 16.43 11.21
C HIS A 23 7.95 15.55 9.97
N LYS A 24 8.39 14.30 10.16
CA LYS A 24 8.71 13.35 9.08
C LYS A 24 7.51 12.52 8.63
N MET A 25 6.37 12.64 9.31
CA MET A 25 5.18 11.84 9.05
C MET A 25 3.92 12.69 9.17
N ALA A 26 3.10 12.71 8.11
CA ALA A 26 1.82 13.38 8.17
C ALA A 26 0.80 12.54 8.94
N ALA A 27 0.00 13.18 9.80
CA ALA A 27 -1.05 12.50 10.56
C ALA A 27 -2.06 11.78 9.64
N ASP A 28 -2.30 12.33 8.45
CA ASP A 28 -3.20 11.77 7.45
C ASP A 28 -2.65 10.48 6.83
N GLU A 29 -1.34 10.40 6.59
CA GLU A 29 -0.67 9.19 6.10
C GLU A 29 -0.72 8.08 7.14
N LEU A 30 -0.46 8.41 8.41
CA LEU A 30 -0.57 7.46 9.51
C LEU A 30 -2.01 6.95 9.67
N ARG A 31 -2.99 7.85 9.59
CA ARG A 31 -4.41 7.49 9.62
C ARG A 31 -4.78 6.58 8.45
N PHE A 32 -4.27 6.87 7.26
CA PHE A 32 -4.47 6.03 6.07
C PHE A 32 -3.80 4.67 6.22
N MET A 33 -2.60 4.60 6.79
CA MET A 33 -1.91 3.34 7.08
C MET A 33 -2.74 2.45 8.01
N LEU A 34 -3.32 3.03 9.08
CA LEU A 34 -4.07 2.30 10.10
C LEU A 34 -5.49 1.89 9.65
N THR A 35 -6.16 2.70 8.85
CA THR A 35 -7.57 2.47 8.46
C THR A 35 -7.74 1.97 7.02
N GLY A 36 -6.72 2.15 6.19
CA GLY A 36 -6.75 1.86 4.74
C GLY A 36 -7.63 2.77 3.90
N GLY A 37 -8.24 3.79 4.51
CA GLY A 37 -9.34 4.51 3.91
C GLY A 37 -10.55 3.59 3.81
N VAL A 38 -11.45 3.71 4.79
CA VAL A 38 -12.72 2.98 4.76
C VAL A 38 -13.66 3.77 3.89
N ASP A 39 -14.00 3.24 2.72
CA ASP A 39 -15.16 3.75 1.98
C ASP A 39 -15.90 2.63 1.25
N MET A 40 -17.22 2.68 1.34
CA MET A 40 -18.20 1.80 0.70
C MET A 40 -18.86 2.60 -0.43
N GLY A 41 -18.06 3.17 -1.33
CA GLY A 41 -18.51 4.03 -2.41
C GLY A 41 -18.02 3.56 -3.79
N ASP A 42 -18.48 4.25 -4.84
CA ASP A 42 -18.07 4.00 -6.22
C ASP A 42 -16.56 4.29 -6.43
N LEU A 43 -15.93 3.54 -7.33
CA LEU A 43 -14.52 3.71 -7.67
C LEU A 43 -14.28 5.06 -8.35
N PRO A 44 -13.31 5.88 -7.88
CA PRO A 44 -13.02 7.18 -8.50
C PRO A 44 -12.49 7.07 -9.93
N LEU A 45 -11.80 5.96 -10.24
CA LEU A 45 -11.19 5.68 -11.52
C LEU A 45 -11.53 4.25 -11.96
N PRO A 46 -11.64 3.97 -13.26
CA PRO A 46 -11.82 2.60 -13.75
C PRO A 46 -10.59 1.74 -13.41
N ASN A 47 -10.82 0.49 -13.06
CA ASN A 47 -9.75 -0.46 -12.74
C ASN A 47 -8.95 -0.80 -14.01
N PRO A 48 -7.63 -0.54 -14.04
CA PRO A 48 -6.82 -0.74 -15.24
C PRO A 48 -6.47 -2.21 -15.50
N ALA A 49 -6.53 -3.07 -14.47
CA ALA A 49 -6.18 -4.48 -14.59
C ALA A 49 -6.98 -5.34 -13.59
N ALA A 50 -8.26 -5.55 -13.89
CA ALA A 50 -9.17 -6.38 -13.09
C ALA A 50 -8.73 -7.86 -12.95
N GLU A 51 -7.74 -8.31 -13.75
CA GLU A 51 -7.16 -9.65 -13.67
C GLU A 51 -6.44 -9.92 -12.34
N TRP A 52 -5.83 -8.89 -11.73
CA TRP A 52 -5.06 -9.04 -10.49
C TRP A 52 -5.31 -7.92 -9.47
N ILE A 53 -5.79 -6.75 -9.92
CA ILE A 53 -6.18 -5.66 -9.04
C ILE A 53 -7.66 -5.84 -8.68
N SER A 54 -7.95 -6.07 -7.40
CA SER A 54 -9.33 -6.04 -6.91
C SER A 54 -9.86 -4.61 -6.80
N ASP A 55 -11.16 -4.40 -6.96
CA ASP A 55 -11.80 -3.09 -6.80
C ASP A 55 -11.50 -2.47 -5.43
N ARG A 56 -11.44 -3.29 -4.39
CA ARG A 56 -11.01 -2.84 -3.05
C ARG A 56 -9.60 -2.24 -3.09
N MET A 57 -8.63 -2.98 -3.62
CA MET A 57 -7.24 -2.53 -3.75
C MET A 57 -7.16 -1.25 -4.59
N TRP A 58 -7.87 -1.22 -5.71
CA TRP A 58 -7.88 -0.07 -6.61
C TRP A 58 -8.45 1.18 -5.93
N GLY A 59 -9.53 1.03 -5.17
CA GLY A 59 -10.09 2.11 -4.35
C GLY A 59 -9.10 2.63 -3.31
N GLU A 60 -8.35 1.74 -2.65
CA GLU A 60 -7.30 2.16 -1.72
C GLU A 60 -6.16 2.91 -2.43
N VAL A 61 -5.72 2.46 -3.62
CA VAL A 61 -4.70 3.16 -4.44
C VAL A 61 -5.18 4.54 -4.89
N CYS A 62 -6.42 4.66 -5.35
CA CYS A 62 -7.01 5.94 -5.76
C CYS A 62 -7.04 6.92 -4.59
N ARG A 63 -7.39 6.45 -3.39
CA ARG A 63 -7.39 7.26 -2.17
C ARG A 63 -5.99 7.63 -1.71
N ALA A 64 -5.02 6.70 -1.81
CA ALA A 64 -3.62 7.01 -1.55
C ALA A 64 -3.14 8.12 -2.48
N SER A 65 -3.52 8.07 -3.77
CA SER A 65 -3.23 9.12 -4.74
C SER A 65 -3.89 10.47 -4.44
N ALA A 66 -4.97 10.47 -3.65
CA ALA A 66 -5.74 11.65 -3.24
C ALA A 66 -5.39 12.14 -1.82
N LEU A 67 -4.44 11.51 -1.12
CA LEU A 67 -3.97 11.99 0.18
C LEU A 67 -3.46 13.42 0.04
N ALA A 68 -4.14 14.35 0.73
CA ALA A 68 -3.94 15.78 0.62
C ALA A 68 -2.56 16.26 1.12
N ALA A 69 -1.80 15.38 1.79
CA ALA A 69 -0.43 15.64 2.21
C ALA A 69 0.52 15.70 0.98
N ALA A 70 0.60 16.91 0.42
CA ALA A 70 1.77 17.50 -0.21
C ALA A 70 2.31 16.85 -1.49
N GLY A 71 1.49 16.69 -2.54
CA GLY A 71 1.97 16.58 -3.93
C GLY A 71 2.76 15.30 -4.29
N THR A 72 3.37 14.60 -3.34
CA THR A 72 4.22 13.41 -3.50
C THR A 72 3.41 12.23 -4.01
N TRP A 73 2.17 12.10 -3.53
CA TRP A 73 1.23 11.02 -3.88
C TRP A 73 0.50 11.23 -5.21
N ARG A 74 0.64 12.42 -5.81
CA ARG A 74 -0.06 12.76 -7.05
C ARG A 74 0.40 11.83 -8.18
N ASP A 75 -0.57 11.36 -8.94
CA ASP A 75 -0.42 10.47 -10.10
C ASP A 75 -0.10 9.01 -9.76
N LEU A 76 -0.19 8.57 -8.49
CA LEU A 76 0.05 7.17 -8.13
C LEU A 76 -0.89 6.22 -8.85
N ALA A 77 -2.19 6.53 -8.85
CA ALA A 77 -3.18 5.70 -9.55
C ALA A 77 -2.92 5.67 -11.06
N HIS A 78 -2.64 6.83 -11.67
CA HIS A 78 -2.35 6.93 -13.10
C HIS A 78 -1.09 6.13 -13.48
N HIS A 79 -0.01 6.30 -12.72
CA HIS A 79 1.24 5.60 -12.94
C HIS A 79 1.08 4.08 -12.78
N LEU A 80 0.25 3.64 -11.83
CA LEU A 80 -0.07 2.23 -11.67
C LEU A 80 -0.87 1.69 -12.86
N ALA A 81 -1.81 2.46 -13.38
CA ALA A 81 -2.57 2.11 -14.58
C ALA A 81 -1.69 2.01 -15.83
N GLU A 82 -0.71 2.90 -15.99
CA GLU A 82 0.23 2.89 -17.11
C GLU A 82 1.28 1.77 -17.02
N HIS A 83 1.75 1.48 -15.80
CA HIS A 83 2.85 0.53 -15.56
C HIS A 83 2.40 -0.73 -14.82
N THR A 84 1.18 -1.21 -15.11
CA THR A 84 0.56 -2.36 -14.42
C THR A 84 1.47 -3.59 -14.34
N ALA A 85 2.25 -3.89 -15.38
CA ALA A 85 3.18 -5.01 -15.38
C ALA A 85 4.31 -4.90 -14.33
N ALA A 86 4.86 -3.70 -14.13
CA ALA A 86 5.91 -3.46 -13.13
C ALA A 86 5.36 -3.59 -11.71
N TRP A 87 4.15 -3.07 -11.47
CA TRP A 87 3.47 -3.22 -10.19
C TRP A 87 3.01 -4.65 -9.91
N LYS A 88 2.63 -5.38 -10.96
CA LYS A 88 2.31 -6.81 -10.86
C LYS A 88 3.51 -7.63 -10.44
N HIS A 89 4.72 -7.31 -10.90
CA HIS A 89 5.94 -7.97 -10.45
C HIS A 89 6.14 -7.87 -8.93
N ILE A 90 5.90 -6.68 -8.36
CA ILE A 90 5.96 -6.44 -6.92
C ILE A 90 4.84 -7.18 -6.19
N TYR A 91 3.64 -7.22 -6.78
CA TYR A 91 2.50 -7.96 -6.23
C TYR A 91 2.75 -9.47 -6.17
N ASP A 92 3.35 -10.03 -7.22
CA ASP A 92 3.66 -11.47 -7.35
C ASP A 92 4.93 -11.89 -6.59
N SER A 93 5.77 -10.93 -6.16
CA SER A 93 6.98 -11.22 -5.41
C SER A 93 6.68 -11.81 -4.03
N LEU A 94 7.45 -12.84 -3.66
CA LEU A 94 7.38 -13.47 -2.33
C LEU A 94 7.90 -12.53 -1.23
N GLU A 95 8.81 -11.62 -1.59
CA GLU A 95 9.48 -10.68 -0.69
C GLU A 95 9.34 -9.23 -1.17
N PRO A 96 8.11 -8.67 -1.25
CA PRO A 96 7.89 -7.33 -1.81
C PRO A 96 8.52 -6.18 -1.00
N HIS A 97 9.05 -6.48 0.18
CA HIS A 97 9.77 -5.52 1.03
C HIS A 97 11.23 -5.35 0.61
N THR A 98 11.78 -6.26 -0.19
CA THR A 98 13.11 -6.17 -0.81
C THR A 98 13.03 -5.62 -2.24
N GLU A 99 11.85 -5.69 -2.85
CA GLU A 99 11.60 -5.17 -4.20
C GLU A 99 11.62 -3.63 -4.23
N HIS A 100 12.19 -3.10 -5.31
CA HIS A 100 12.18 -1.67 -5.58
C HIS A 100 10.87 -1.26 -6.23
N LEU A 101 10.28 -0.16 -5.74
CA LEU A 101 9.13 0.44 -6.40
C LEU A 101 9.55 0.94 -7.80
N PRO A 102 8.65 0.96 -8.80
CA PRO A 102 8.99 1.56 -10.08
C PRO A 102 9.26 3.06 -9.87
N GLU A 103 10.28 3.57 -10.54
CA GLU A 103 10.55 5.01 -10.55
C GLU A 103 9.33 5.77 -11.12
N PRO A 104 8.99 6.96 -10.60
CA PRO A 104 9.76 7.77 -9.64
C PRO A 104 9.49 7.42 -8.16
N TRP A 105 8.66 6.41 -7.85
CA TRP A 105 8.17 6.17 -6.49
C TRP A 105 9.24 5.68 -5.53
N GLN A 106 10.24 4.96 -6.04
CA GLN A 106 11.38 4.55 -5.21
C GLN A 106 12.18 5.77 -4.73
N SER A 107 12.50 6.72 -5.60
CA SER A 107 13.27 7.91 -5.21
C SER A 107 12.45 9.00 -4.54
N ARG A 108 11.15 9.11 -4.89
CA ARG A 108 10.24 10.16 -4.43
C ARG A 108 9.60 9.89 -3.07
N LEU A 109 9.39 8.61 -2.72
CA LEU A 109 8.72 8.24 -1.47
C LEU A 109 9.70 7.97 -0.33
N ASP A 110 9.36 8.49 0.83
CA ASP A 110 10.04 8.16 2.09
C ASP A 110 9.77 6.72 2.51
N PRO A 111 10.62 6.10 3.35
CA PRO A 111 10.45 4.70 3.77
C PRO A 111 9.06 4.39 4.33
N PHE A 112 8.46 5.32 5.07
CA PHE A 112 7.10 5.18 5.60
C PHE A 112 6.03 5.15 4.50
N GLN A 113 6.16 6.04 3.52
CA GLN A 113 5.26 6.12 2.38
C GLN A 113 5.36 4.87 1.50
N ARG A 114 6.57 4.31 1.34
CA ARG A 114 6.78 3.03 0.65
C ARG A 114 6.05 1.89 1.37
N ILE A 115 6.09 1.85 2.70
CA ILE A 115 5.33 0.87 3.50
C ILE A 115 3.83 1.01 3.24
N ILE A 116 3.30 2.24 3.16
CA ILE A 116 1.89 2.48 2.81
C ILE A 116 1.56 1.88 1.44
N VAL A 117 2.36 2.18 0.41
CA VAL A 117 2.15 1.63 -0.95
C VAL A 117 2.15 0.10 -0.94
N LEU A 118 3.15 -0.51 -0.32
CA LEU A 118 3.26 -1.97 -0.21
C LEU A 118 2.07 -2.57 0.54
N ARG A 119 1.60 -1.94 1.62
CA ARG A 119 0.41 -2.39 2.36
C ARG A 119 -0.88 -2.28 1.54
N THR A 120 -0.93 -1.32 0.62
CA THR A 120 -2.09 -1.06 -0.24
C THR A 120 -2.17 -2.09 -1.37
N ILE A 121 -1.02 -2.43 -1.96
CA ILE A 121 -0.91 -3.44 -3.02
C ILE A 121 -1.05 -4.86 -2.44
N ARG A 122 -0.58 -5.09 -1.21
CA ARG A 122 -0.64 -6.39 -0.55
C ARG A 122 -1.96 -6.57 0.22
N ALA A 123 -2.99 -7.04 -0.48
CA ALA A 123 -4.14 -7.69 0.17
C ALA A 123 -3.78 -9.16 0.53
N PRO A 124 -4.31 -9.73 1.62
CA PRO A 124 -3.68 -10.82 2.36
C PRO A 124 -3.59 -12.11 1.55
N VAL A 125 -2.38 -12.68 1.48
CA VAL A 125 -2.00 -14.11 1.29
C VAL A 125 -3.11 -15.01 0.72
N ARG A 126 -3.70 -14.64 -0.41
CA ARG A 126 -4.72 -15.45 -1.09
C ARG A 126 -4.49 -15.55 -2.60
N ALA A 127 -3.79 -14.60 -3.22
CA ALA A 127 -3.40 -14.71 -4.62
C ALA A 127 -2.28 -15.74 -4.85
N CYS A 128 -1.26 -15.77 -3.98
CA CYS A 128 -0.14 -16.71 -4.15
C CYS A 128 -0.55 -18.19 -3.99
N CYS A 129 -1.60 -18.50 -3.21
CA CYS A 129 -2.12 -19.86 -3.09
C CYS A 129 -2.95 -20.30 -4.30
N LEU A 130 -3.59 -19.37 -5.02
CA LEU A 130 -4.38 -19.71 -6.21
C LEU A 130 -3.49 -19.92 -7.44
N ALA A 131 -2.37 -19.22 -7.57
CA ALA A 131 -1.41 -19.46 -8.66
C ALA A 131 -0.70 -20.82 -8.56
N LEU A 132 -0.56 -21.39 -7.36
CA LEU A 132 -0.01 -22.73 -7.16
C LEU A 132 -1.05 -23.86 -7.26
N ALA A 133 -2.35 -23.53 -7.25
CA ALA A 133 -3.41 -24.54 -7.37
C ALA A 133 -3.76 -24.89 -8.83
N SER A 134 -3.32 -24.10 -9.81
CA SER A 134 -3.59 -24.34 -11.25
C SER A 134 -2.54 -25.21 -11.95
N SER A 135 -1.54 -25.75 -11.23
CA SER A 135 -0.48 -26.61 -11.80
C SER A 135 -0.59 -28.09 -11.42
N THR A 136 -1.71 -28.52 -10.85
CA THR A 136 -2.00 -29.95 -10.64
C THR A 136 -3.48 -30.23 -10.83
N THR A 137 -3.85 -30.55 -12.07
CA THR A 137 -4.60 -31.74 -12.55
C THR A 137 -5.45 -31.36 -13.75
#